data_AF-A0A9N8H142-F1
#
_entry.id   AF-A0A9N8H142-F1
#
_cell.length_a   1.000
_cell.length_b   1.000
_cell.length_c   1.000
_cell.angle_alpha   90.00
_cell.angle_beta   90.00
_cell.angle_gamma   90.00
#
_symmetry.space_group_name_H-M   'P 1'
#
loop_
_entity.id
_entity.type
_entity.pdbx_description
1 polymer ?
#
loop_
_entity_poly.entity_id
_entity_poly.type
_entity_poly.pdbx_seq_one_letter_code
_entity_poly.pdbx_strand_id
1 'polypeptide(L)'
;MAQPQSSLLPASHQILFLAIVALLLAVARSEYDGPLCVSENKVFHVRVDLYSGELGYYAFEECGLENVNPTVAMEIGETYTFIQKHRSNYFHPIGFAYSPYGDEELKKEVTPSTSEGNPACIGNLTCAAPMYYLNDEYLGHYSNNPTLLQNVTVNISDNGLDVYEPLFFRSPAEWTSMGTFSMKMRFDDADIKKDMFIFCHIHEWMAGRIKFTKNGTVLNELDVPTLGFEFDYNTPLLSDFDKECGTFGLGDYQIPGHPHCPDQFVCDKDDPAIDPKMAQFGSCIDAMNCHMLVGMTTGIKAQDERALFVHQMIPHHQNAVNMAKALLKRDKLQCEDLTDQETPDCVLEGILYEIVNTQNLQIQAMYDYLDAMRMPEVDNCDVKLETVADDTQQQRQQPAQGSNARGLGYYYDYGNTVVVVLAASMVWMLLQR
;
A
#
# COMPACT_ATOMS: atom_id res chain seq x y z
N MET A 1 16.51 -80.97 21.79
CA MET A 1 15.91 -79.62 21.72
C MET A 1 16.94 -78.65 22.25
N ALA A 2 17.43 -77.76 21.38
CA ALA A 2 18.59 -76.91 21.63
C ALA A 2 18.25 -75.70 22.54
N GLN A 3 19.18 -75.35 23.43
CA GLN A 3 19.19 -74.13 24.24
C GLN A 3 19.75 -72.95 23.42
N PRO A 4 19.34 -71.69 23.69
CA PRO A 4 19.98 -70.53 23.09
C PRO A 4 21.19 -70.06 23.92
N GLN A 5 22.28 -69.72 23.21
CA GLN A 5 23.49 -69.11 23.76
C GLN A 5 23.30 -67.61 23.95
N SER A 6 23.67 -67.10 25.13
CA SER A 6 23.88 -65.69 25.41
C SER A 6 25.32 -65.30 25.03
N SER A 7 25.48 -64.25 24.22
CA SER A 7 26.78 -63.59 24.02
C SER A 7 26.68 -62.15 24.51
N LEU A 8 27.49 -61.85 25.53
CA LEU A 8 27.71 -60.52 26.09
C LEU A 8 28.79 -59.82 25.28
N LEU A 9 28.48 -58.66 24.71
CA LEU A 9 29.47 -57.76 24.09
C LEU A 9 30.14 -56.87 25.16
N PRO A 10 31.43 -56.51 25.00
CA PRO A 10 32.21 -55.85 26.04
C PRO A 10 31.93 -54.34 26.15
N ALA A 11 31.96 -53.84 27.39
CA ALA A 11 31.59 -52.49 27.82
C ALA A 11 32.40 -51.33 27.20
N SER A 12 33.46 -51.60 26.42
CA SER A 12 34.31 -50.58 25.81
C SER A 12 33.73 -49.93 24.55
N HIS A 13 32.68 -50.51 23.95
CA HIS A 13 32.00 -49.93 22.78
C HIS A 13 30.79 -49.04 23.13
N GLN A 14 30.28 -49.11 24.35
CA GLN A 14 29.15 -48.27 24.78
C GLN A 14 29.57 -46.82 25.06
N ILE A 15 30.79 -46.60 25.57
CA ILE A 15 31.27 -45.24 25.90
C ILE A 15 31.63 -44.45 24.63
N LEU A 16 32.16 -45.12 23.60
CA LEU A 16 32.48 -44.45 22.32
C LEU A 16 31.21 -44.14 21.50
N PHE A 17 30.17 -44.99 21.57
CA PHE A 17 28.88 -44.70 20.95
C PHE A 17 28.13 -43.56 21.67
N LEU A 18 28.19 -43.48 23.00
CA LEU A 18 27.61 -42.37 23.76
C LEU A 18 28.32 -41.04 23.49
N ALA A 19 29.65 -41.04 23.28
CA ALA A 19 30.39 -39.83 22.93
C ALA A 19 30.14 -39.37 21.47
N ILE A 20 29.99 -40.30 20.53
CA ILE A 20 29.67 -39.97 19.12
C ILE A 20 28.20 -39.53 18.96
N VAL A 21 27.28 -40.11 19.73
CA VAL A 21 25.87 -39.65 19.77
C VAL A 21 25.74 -38.32 20.53
N ALA A 22 26.57 -38.06 21.55
CA ALA A 22 26.62 -36.75 22.21
C ALA A 22 27.27 -35.66 21.33
N LEU A 23 28.19 -36.00 20.43
CA LEU A 23 28.75 -35.06 19.44
C LEU A 23 27.84 -34.85 18.22
N LEU A 24 26.89 -35.76 17.96
CA LEU A 24 25.84 -35.61 16.94
C LEU A 24 24.52 -35.02 17.49
N LEU A 25 24.47 -34.73 18.80
CA LEU A 25 23.40 -33.98 19.49
C LEU A 25 23.81 -32.53 19.81
N ALA A 26 24.87 -32.02 19.17
CA ALA A 26 24.87 -30.62 18.82
C ALA A 26 23.75 -30.46 17.78
N VAL A 27 22.51 -30.30 18.28
CA VAL A 27 21.44 -29.67 17.54
C VAL A 27 22.06 -28.40 17.02
N ALA A 28 22.42 -28.38 15.73
CA ALA A 28 22.52 -27.14 15.02
C ALA A 28 21.13 -26.54 15.17
N ARG A 29 20.95 -25.68 16.18
CA ARG A 29 19.85 -24.72 16.17
C ARG A 29 20.08 -23.99 14.86
N SER A 30 19.15 -24.13 13.92
CA SER A 30 19.20 -23.34 12.70
C SER A 30 18.92 -21.91 13.10
N GLU A 31 19.92 -21.17 13.57
CA GLU A 31 19.75 -19.75 13.84
C GLU A 31 19.10 -19.10 12.62
N TYR A 32 18.01 -18.37 12.85
CA TYR A 32 17.37 -17.61 11.79
C TYR A 32 18.43 -16.67 11.18
N ASP A 33 18.76 -16.92 9.91
CA ASP A 33 19.86 -16.25 9.19
C ASP A 33 19.39 -15.00 8.44
N GLY A 34 18.09 -14.67 8.53
CA GLY A 34 17.53 -13.48 7.90
C GLY A 34 17.85 -12.21 8.71
N PRO A 35 17.95 -11.04 8.05
CA PRO A 35 18.11 -9.77 8.74
C PRO A 35 16.86 -9.46 9.58
N LEU A 36 17.05 -9.23 10.88
CA LEU A 36 16.00 -8.77 11.78
C LEU A 36 16.14 -7.29 12.05
N CYS A 37 15.04 -6.56 11.92
CA CYS A 37 14.96 -5.20 12.44
C CYS A 37 14.55 -5.23 13.92
N VAL A 38 15.45 -4.73 14.77
CA VAL A 38 15.26 -4.67 16.21
C VAL A 38 15.25 -3.20 16.64
N SER A 39 14.21 -2.79 17.38
CA SER A 39 14.17 -1.48 18.01
C SER A 39 14.74 -1.54 19.44
N GLU A 40 15.78 -0.75 19.72
CA GLU A 40 16.42 -0.70 21.05
C GLU A 40 15.48 -0.18 22.15
N ASN A 41 14.61 0.77 21.81
CA ASN A 41 13.66 1.39 22.74
C ASN A 41 12.24 0.81 22.62
N LYS A 42 12.04 -0.23 21.79
CA LYS A 42 10.74 -0.86 21.50
C LYS A 42 9.73 0.11 20.87
N VAL A 43 10.22 1.15 20.21
CA VAL A 43 9.44 2.10 19.42
C VAL A 43 9.81 1.94 17.96
N PHE A 44 8.82 1.89 17.09
CA PHE A 44 9.00 1.88 15.64
C PHE A 44 8.30 3.10 15.05
N HIS A 45 9.04 3.94 14.32
CA HIS A 45 8.47 5.04 13.55
C HIS A 45 8.12 4.54 12.16
N VAL A 46 6.82 4.37 11.92
CA VAL A 46 6.32 3.77 10.68
C VAL A 46 6.43 4.79 9.54
N ARG A 47 6.95 4.35 8.40
CA ARG A 47 6.89 5.03 7.11
C ARG A 47 6.22 4.11 6.09
N VAL A 48 5.74 4.69 5.00
CA VAL A 48 5.33 3.97 3.80
C VAL A 48 6.17 4.54 2.67
N ASP A 49 6.99 3.70 2.05
CA ASP A 49 7.69 4.04 0.82
C ASP A 49 6.74 3.82 -0.35
N LEU A 50 6.11 4.91 -0.81
CA LEU A 50 5.16 4.89 -1.91
C LEU A 50 5.79 4.39 -3.22
N TYR A 51 7.12 4.42 -3.36
CA TYR A 51 7.81 4.08 -4.60
C TYR A 51 8.16 2.60 -4.73
N SER A 52 8.01 1.84 -3.64
CA SER A 52 8.33 0.42 -3.55
C SER A 52 7.10 -0.45 -3.83
N GLY A 53 6.64 -0.49 -5.10
CA GLY A 53 5.48 -1.27 -5.56
C GLY A 53 4.26 -0.39 -5.89
N GLU A 54 3.12 -1.01 -6.23
CA GLU A 54 1.88 -0.29 -6.57
C GLU A 54 1.36 0.56 -5.41
N LEU A 55 1.19 -0.08 -4.25
CA LEU A 55 0.65 0.51 -3.01
C LEU A 55 1.73 1.11 -2.08
N GLY A 56 2.99 0.79 -2.35
CA GLY A 56 4.12 1.07 -1.48
C GLY A 56 4.30 0.04 -0.37
N TYR A 57 5.47 0.08 0.29
CA TYR A 57 5.87 -0.85 1.33
C TYR A 57 6.19 -0.15 2.65
N TYR A 58 6.00 -0.85 3.77
CA TYR A 58 6.35 -0.30 5.07
C TYR A 58 7.86 -0.13 5.19
N ALA A 59 8.30 0.93 5.83
CA ALA A 59 9.67 1.07 6.33
C ALA A 59 9.60 1.56 7.77
N PHE A 60 10.64 1.32 8.54
CA PHE A 60 10.73 1.87 9.89
C PHE A 60 12.07 2.59 10.06
N GLU A 61 12.06 3.75 10.69
CA GLU A 61 13.28 4.57 10.86
C GLU A 61 14.40 3.79 11.56
N GLU A 62 14.02 2.92 12.50
CA GLU A 62 14.91 2.05 13.26
C GLU A 62 15.61 0.98 12.40
N CYS A 63 15.09 0.70 11.19
CA CYS A 63 15.61 -0.32 10.29
C CYS A 63 16.44 0.25 9.13
N GLY A 64 16.53 1.58 9.01
CA GLY A 64 16.92 2.26 7.77
C GLY A 64 15.73 2.35 6.79
N LEU A 65 15.53 3.53 6.20
CA LEU A 65 14.37 3.77 5.31
C LEU A 65 14.53 3.15 3.92
N GLU A 66 15.76 2.80 3.54
CA GLU A 66 16.07 2.02 2.35
C GLU A 66 15.71 0.53 2.48
N ASN A 67 15.52 0.05 3.70
CA ASN A 67 15.15 -1.33 3.99
C ASN A 67 13.62 -1.40 4.11
N VAL A 68 12.96 -1.61 2.97
CA VAL A 68 11.50 -1.72 2.87
C VAL A 68 11.01 -3.14 3.24
N ASN A 69 9.83 -3.20 3.85
CA ASN A 69 9.18 -4.36 4.47
C ASN A 69 10.09 -5.26 5.34
N PRO A 70 10.93 -4.69 6.21
CA PRO A 70 11.88 -5.48 6.98
C PRO A 70 11.15 -6.45 7.91
N THR A 71 11.78 -7.60 8.21
CA THR A 71 11.26 -8.50 9.24
C THR A 71 11.52 -7.89 10.62
N VAL A 72 10.45 -7.47 11.30
CA VAL A 72 10.51 -6.84 12.63
C VAL A 72 10.62 -7.89 13.72
N ALA A 73 11.48 -7.66 14.70
CA ALA A 73 11.59 -8.50 15.88
C ALA A 73 10.80 -7.92 17.07
N MET A 74 9.98 -8.76 17.71
CA MET A 74 9.27 -8.41 18.94
C MET A 74 9.54 -9.43 20.05
N GLU A 75 10.07 -8.95 21.18
CA GLU A 75 10.32 -9.76 22.37
C GLU A 75 9.01 -10.09 23.11
N ILE A 76 8.78 -11.37 23.42
CA ILE A 76 7.56 -11.80 24.13
C ILE A 76 7.46 -11.15 25.51
N GLY A 77 6.27 -10.62 25.82
CA GLY A 77 5.92 -10.01 27.09
C GLY A 77 6.28 -8.53 27.19
N GLU A 78 7.07 -8.02 26.24
CA GLU A 78 7.43 -6.60 26.13
C GLU A 78 6.35 -5.80 25.40
N THR A 79 6.34 -4.49 25.66
CA THR A 79 5.42 -3.56 24.99
C THR A 79 6.15 -2.81 23.89
N TYR A 80 5.65 -2.92 22.66
CA TYR A 80 6.12 -2.18 21.51
C TYR A 80 5.15 -1.07 21.14
N THR A 81 5.67 0.07 20.70
CA THR A 81 4.88 1.19 20.18
C THR A 81 5.20 1.40 18.71
N PHE A 82 4.17 1.44 17.87
CA PHE A 82 4.29 1.77 16.45
C PHE A 82 3.67 3.15 16.24
N ILE A 83 4.50 4.13 15.84
CA ILE A 83 4.11 5.53 15.68
C ILE A 83 3.79 5.81 14.22
N GLN A 84 2.56 6.27 13.96
CA GLN A 84 2.08 6.73 12.66
C GLN A 84 1.92 8.25 12.70
N LYS A 85 2.98 8.95 12.31
CA LYS A 85 3.00 10.43 12.29
C LYS A 85 3.46 10.99 10.95
N HIS A 86 4.17 10.19 10.15
CA HIS A 86 4.59 10.67 8.85
C HIS A 86 3.39 10.91 7.96
N ARG A 87 3.48 11.90 7.08
CA ARG A 87 2.47 12.10 6.03
C ARG A 87 2.30 10.87 5.14
N SER A 88 3.34 10.05 4.95
CA SER A 88 3.20 8.78 4.20
C SER A 88 2.31 7.75 4.91
N ASN A 89 2.00 7.89 6.20
CA ASN A 89 1.09 6.98 6.89
C ASN A 89 -0.38 7.35 6.66
N TYR A 90 -0.67 8.51 6.08
CA TYR A 90 -2.01 8.91 5.70
C TYR A 90 -2.69 7.77 4.93
N PHE A 91 -3.94 7.43 5.28
CA PHE A 91 -4.71 6.34 4.67
C PHE A 91 -4.14 4.91 4.86
N HIS A 92 -3.15 4.73 5.76
CA HIS A 92 -2.57 3.42 6.05
C HIS A 92 -2.60 3.06 7.55
N PRO A 93 -3.76 3.02 8.22
CA PRO A 93 -3.84 2.57 9.61
C PRO A 93 -3.32 1.14 9.71
N ILE A 94 -2.30 0.91 10.54
CA ILE A 94 -1.72 -0.44 10.66
C ILE A 94 -2.58 -1.33 11.57
N GLY A 95 -2.53 -2.63 11.31
CA GLY A 95 -3.11 -3.70 12.12
C GLY A 95 -2.14 -4.87 12.26
N PHE A 96 -2.52 -5.89 13.04
CA PHE A 96 -1.72 -7.12 13.17
C PHE A 96 -2.56 -8.36 12.86
N ALA A 97 -2.00 -9.34 12.16
CA ALA A 97 -2.69 -10.56 11.78
C ALA A 97 -1.81 -11.81 11.96
N TYR A 98 -2.43 -12.95 12.22
CA TYR A 98 -1.76 -14.25 12.30
C TYR A 98 -1.57 -14.93 10.93
N SER A 99 -2.15 -14.35 9.89
CA SER A 99 -2.01 -14.76 8.49
C SER A 99 -1.64 -13.53 7.66
N PRO A 100 -0.93 -13.71 6.54
CA PRO A 100 -0.68 -12.62 5.62
C PRO A 100 -1.98 -12.15 4.97
N TYR A 101 -2.03 -10.87 4.62
CA TYR A 101 -3.18 -10.25 3.97
C TYR A 101 -3.33 -10.72 2.51
N GLY A 102 -4.56 -10.83 1.99
CA GLY A 102 -4.83 -11.13 0.57
C GLY A 102 -6.03 -12.06 0.30
N ASP A 103 -6.66 -12.57 1.35
CA ASP A 103 -7.86 -13.41 1.28
C ASP A 103 -8.65 -13.19 2.58
N GLU A 104 -9.83 -12.56 2.51
CA GLU A 104 -10.68 -12.31 3.67
C GLU A 104 -11.11 -13.59 4.40
N GLU A 105 -11.21 -14.73 3.71
CA GLU A 105 -11.53 -16.02 4.35
C GLU A 105 -10.37 -16.54 5.20
N LEU A 106 -9.15 -16.05 4.95
CA LEU A 106 -7.93 -16.44 5.67
C LEU A 106 -7.43 -15.37 6.63
N LYS A 107 -7.91 -14.12 6.55
CA LYS A 107 -7.47 -13.01 7.42
C LYS A 107 -7.88 -13.27 8.87
N LYS A 108 -6.91 -13.70 9.68
CA LYS A 108 -7.09 -13.87 11.12
C LYS A 108 -6.40 -12.71 11.84
N GLU A 109 -7.10 -11.59 11.91
CA GLU A 109 -6.65 -10.41 12.64
C GLU A 109 -6.41 -10.73 14.13
N VAL A 110 -5.41 -10.07 14.70
CA VAL A 110 -5.06 -10.11 16.12
C VAL A 110 -5.97 -9.11 16.85
N THR A 111 -7.03 -9.65 17.43
CA THR A 111 -8.04 -8.95 18.24
C THR A 111 -8.17 -9.59 19.62
N PRO A 112 -8.84 -8.94 20.60
CA PRO A 112 -9.01 -9.51 21.94
C PRO A 112 -9.69 -10.88 21.99
N SER A 113 -10.38 -11.30 20.92
CA SER A 113 -11.09 -12.58 20.79
C SER A 113 -10.35 -13.62 19.95
N THR A 114 -9.10 -13.38 19.55
CA THR A 114 -8.37 -14.27 18.62
C THR A 114 -7.01 -14.68 19.16
N SER A 115 -6.66 -15.94 18.98
CA SER A 115 -5.32 -16.48 19.29
C SER A 115 -4.95 -17.61 18.33
N GLU A 116 -3.66 -17.74 18.05
CA GLU A 116 -2.99 -18.89 17.41
C GLU A 116 -2.01 -19.61 18.36
N GLY A 117 -1.89 -19.13 19.59
CA GLY A 117 -1.17 -19.81 20.68
C GLY A 117 -2.18 -20.42 21.65
N ASN A 118 -2.28 -19.85 22.85
CA ASN A 118 -3.16 -20.30 23.91
C ASN A 118 -4.61 -19.83 23.68
N PRO A 119 -5.58 -20.76 23.43
CA PRO A 119 -6.96 -20.38 23.17
C PRO A 119 -7.75 -19.96 24.42
N ALA A 120 -7.20 -20.11 25.62
CA ALA A 120 -7.91 -19.82 26.88
C ALA A 120 -8.36 -18.36 27.00
N CYS A 121 -7.67 -17.45 26.33
CA CYS A 121 -7.97 -16.02 26.34
C CYS A 121 -9.17 -15.61 25.47
N ILE A 122 -9.63 -16.50 24.57
CA ILE A 122 -10.66 -16.19 23.56
C ILE A 122 -12.01 -15.96 24.23
N GLY A 123 -12.42 -16.88 25.10
CA GLY A 123 -13.76 -16.89 25.69
C GLY A 123 -14.05 -15.73 26.66
N ASN A 124 -12.99 -15.04 27.11
CA ASN A 124 -13.08 -13.93 28.06
C ASN A 124 -12.47 -12.63 27.52
N LEU A 125 -12.16 -12.57 26.22
CA LEU A 125 -11.65 -11.40 25.51
C LEU A 125 -10.35 -10.82 26.12
N THR A 126 -9.42 -11.70 26.50
CA THR A 126 -8.14 -11.33 27.14
C THR A 126 -6.93 -11.59 26.24
N CYS A 127 -7.13 -12.03 25.00
CA CYS A 127 -6.02 -12.36 24.10
C CYS A 127 -5.20 -11.11 23.80
N ALA A 128 -3.89 -11.27 23.55
CA ALA A 128 -3.03 -10.15 23.19
C ALA A 128 -3.55 -9.45 21.92
N ALA A 129 -3.71 -8.14 21.97
CA ALA A 129 -4.25 -7.34 20.88
C ALA A 129 -3.67 -5.91 20.89
N PRO A 130 -3.58 -5.25 19.73
CA PRO A 130 -3.12 -3.88 19.64
C PRO A 130 -4.10 -2.94 20.34
N MET A 131 -3.57 -1.93 21.03
CA MET A 131 -4.32 -0.83 21.64
C MET A 131 -4.03 0.46 20.85
N TYR A 132 -5.07 1.14 20.38
CA TYR A 132 -4.96 2.30 19.48
C TYR A 132 -5.03 3.64 20.23
N TYR A 133 -4.16 4.57 19.88
CA TYR A 133 -3.98 5.86 20.55
C TYR A 133 -3.94 7.03 19.57
N LEU A 134 -4.46 8.18 19.99
CA LEU A 134 -4.26 9.48 19.34
C LEU A 134 -3.70 10.46 20.36
N ASN A 135 -2.54 11.06 20.07
CA ASN A 135 -1.84 11.98 20.97
C ASN A 135 -1.64 11.41 22.39
N ASP A 136 -1.24 10.14 22.46
CA ASP A 136 -1.10 9.35 23.70
C ASP A 136 -2.40 9.13 24.50
N GLU A 137 -3.55 9.58 24.01
CA GLU A 137 -4.86 9.24 24.55
C GLU A 137 -5.32 7.89 24.00
N TYR A 138 -5.63 6.94 24.89
CA TYR A 138 -6.15 5.63 24.50
C TYR A 138 -7.59 5.75 24.03
N LEU A 139 -7.88 5.22 22.84
CA LEU A 139 -9.19 5.36 22.20
C LEU A 139 -10.18 4.22 22.54
N GLY A 140 -9.72 3.17 23.23
CA GLY A 140 -10.52 2.00 23.55
C GLY A 140 -10.73 1.78 25.05
N HIS A 141 -11.19 0.59 25.38
CA HIS A 141 -11.48 0.14 26.74
C HIS A 141 -10.81 -1.18 27.11
N TYR A 142 -10.39 -1.99 26.14
CA TYR A 142 -9.67 -3.26 26.32
C TYR A 142 -8.24 -3.03 26.83
N SER A 143 -7.67 -4.00 27.55
CA SER A 143 -6.25 -4.07 27.86
C SER A 143 -5.82 -5.48 28.27
N ASN A 144 -4.77 -6.02 27.65
CA ASN A 144 -3.94 -7.09 28.22
C ASN A 144 -2.63 -6.55 28.84
N ASN A 145 -2.45 -5.23 28.90
CA ASN A 145 -1.20 -4.62 29.27
C ASN A 145 -1.27 -3.89 30.63
N PRO A 146 -0.84 -4.53 31.72
CA PRO A 146 -0.89 -3.93 33.07
C PRO A 146 0.03 -2.71 33.23
N THR A 147 0.98 -2.50 32.30
CA THR A 147 1.90 -1.36 32.34
C THR A 147 1.30 -0.08 31.76
N LEU A 148 0.34 -0.22 30.84
CA LEU A 148 -0.38 0.92 30.24
C LEU A 148 -1.66 1.22 31.00
N LEU A 149 -2.41 0.18 31.36
CA LEU A 149 -3.62 0.29 32.17
C LEU A 149 -3.53 -0.68 33.35
N GLN A 150 -3.84 -0.21 34.56
CA GLN A 150 -3.57 -0.94 35.81
C GLN A 150 -4.12 -2.39 35.85
N ASN A 151 -5.20 -2.68 35.12
CA ASN A 151 -5.87 -3.97 35.14
C ASN A 151 -6.03 -4.54 33.73
N VAL A 152 -5.83 -5.86 33.61
CA VAL A 152 -6.29 -6.62 32.45
C VAL A 152 -7.80 -6.64 32.43
N THR A 153 -8.39 -6.33 31.28
CA THR A 153 -9.84 -6.27 31.10
C THR A 153 -10.40 -7.63 30.75
N VAL A 154 -11.63 -7.91 31.18
CA VAL A 154 -12.32 -9.18 30.89
C VAL A 154 -13.65 -8.86 30.22
N ASN A 155 -13.98 -9.59 29.16
CA ASN A 155 -15.18 -9.41 28.35
C ASN A 155 -15.30 -8.01 27.72
N ILE A 156 -14.16 -7.39 27.37
CA ILE A 156 -14.10 -6.12 26.65
C ILE A 156 -13.30 -6.34 25.37
N SER A 157 -13.90 -6.09 24.21
CA SER A 157 -13.24 -6.21 22.90
C SER A 157 -12.78 -4.88 22.31
N ASP A 158 -13.28 -3.76 22.82
CA ASP A 158 -13.01 -2.44 22.25
C ASP A 158 -11.56 -2.03 22.50
N ASN A 159 -10.70 -2.22 21.50
CA ASN A 159 -9.30 -1.84 21.54
C ASN A 159 -9.02 -0.45 20.94
N GLY A 160 -10.07 0.28 20.55
CA GLY A 160 -10.00 1.63 19.98
C GLY A 160 -9.90 1.70 18.45
N LEU A 161 -9.89 0.56 17.74
CA LEU A 161 -9.79 0.56 16.27
C LEU A 161 -10.95 1.30 15.59
N ASP A 162 -12.19 1.08 16.06
CA ASP A 162 -13.41 1.67 15.50
C ASP A 162 -13.44 3.21 15.57
N VAL A 163 -12.60 3.80 16.44
CA VAL A 163 -12.40 5.26 16.51
C VAL A 163 -11.18 5.68 15.70
N TYR A 164 -10.12 4.86 15.69
CA TYR A 164 -8.84 5.14 15.06
C TYR A 164 -8.91 5.12 13.52
N GLU A 165 -9.39 4.02 12.94
CA GLU A 165 -9.38 3.80 11.49
C GLU A 165 -10.19 4.83 10.71
N PRO A 166 -11.43 5.21 11.11
CA PRO A 166 -12.21 6.20 10.35
C PRO A 166 -11.54 7.56 10.21
N LEU A 167 -10.59 7.90 11.08
CA LEU A 167 -9.84 9.16 11.01
C LEU A 167 -8.85 9.20 9.83
N PHE A 168 -8.42 8.04 9.32
CA PHE A 168 -7.52 7.94 8.17
C PHE A 168 -8.21 8.25 6.82
N PHE A 169 -9.55 8.30 6.79
CA PHE A 169 -10.35 8.72 5.64
C PHE A 169 -10.59 10.24 5.56
N ARG A 170 -10.05 11.01 6.51
CA ARG A 170 -10.10 12.48 6.48
C ARG A 170 -9.22 13.03 5.37
N SER A 171 -9.34 14.29 5.00
CA SER A 171 -8.38 14.86 4.04
C SER A 171 -6.95 14.80 4.60
N PRO A 172 -5.90 14.76 3.75
CA PRO A 172 -4.51 14.72 4.22
C PRO A 172 -4.16 15.83 5.20
N ALA A 173 -4.67 17.05 4.98
CA ALA A 173 -4.48 18.20 5.85
C ALA A 173 -5.16 18.00 7.22
N GLU A 174 -6.42 17.55 7.24
CA GLU A 174 -7.15 17.27 8.47
C GLU A 174 -6.48 16.15 9.27
N TRP A 175 -6.13 15.03 8.63
CA TRP A 175 -5.45 13.91 9.28
C TRP A 175 -4.11 14.36 9.89
N THR A 176 -3.31 15.14 9.16
CA THR A 176 -2.05 15.70 9.65
C THR A 176 -2.26 16.59 10.86
N SER A 177 -3.32 17.40 10.86
CA SER A 177 -3.65 18.31 11.98
C SER A 177 -4.04 17.59 13.28
N MET A 178 -4.43 16.31 13.21
CA MET A 178 -4.86 15.53 14.38
C MET A 178 -3.69 15.12 15.27
N GLY A 179 -2.46 15.13 14.76
CA GLY A 179 -1.26 14.89 15.55
C GLY A 179 -0.69 13.49 15.38
N THR A 180 -0.41 12.81 16.50
CA THR A 180 0.34 11.54 16.49
C THR A 180 -0.58 10.36 16.71
N PHE A 181 -0.74 9.54 15.68
CA PHE A 181 -1.39 8.25 15.81
C PHE A 181 -0.37 7.20 16.26
N SER A 182 -0.78 6.27 17.11
CA SER A 182 0.09 5.15 17.48
C SER A 182 -0.69 3.93 17.93
N MET A 183 -0.03 2.77 17.84
CA MET A 183 -0.48 1.54 18.48
C MET A 183 0.54 1.07 19.49
N LYS A 184 0.03 0.55 20.60
CA LYS A 184 0.85 -0.11 21.62
C LYS A 184 0.43 -1.58 21.68
N MET A 185 1.39 -2.48 21.50
CA MET A 185 1.16 -3.92 21.47
C MET A 185 2.06 -4.62 22.48
N ARG A 186 1.46 -5.39 23.38
CA ARG A 186 2.16 -6.34 24.24
C ARG A 186 1.71 -7.74 23.88
N PHE A 187 2.59 -8.52 23.27
CA PHE A 187 2.29 -9.91 22.91
C PHE A 187 2.88 -10.85 23.97
N ASP A 188 2.03 -11.48 24.77
CA ASP A 188 2.43 -12.30 25.92
C ASP A 188 1.98 -13.77 25.84
N ASP A 189 1.61 -14.23 24.64
CA ASP A 189 1.29 -15.63 24.38
C ASP A 189 2.57 -16.45 24.11
N ALA A 190 3.04 -17.18 25.13
CA ALA A 190 4.23 -18.01 25.03
C ALA A 190 4.04 -19.29 24.19
N ASP A 191 2.79 -19.66 23.88
CA ASP A 191 2.47 -20.87 23.12
C ASP A 191 2.51 -20.63 21.61
N ILE A 192 2.68 -19.38 21.16
CA ILE A 192 2.83 -19.04 19.74
C ILE A 192 3.92 -19.88 19.06
N LYS A 193 3.63 -20.35 17.85
CA LYS A 193 4.54 -21.14 16.99
C LYS A 193 4.70 -20.56 15.59
N LYS A 194 4.02 -19.46 15.32
CA LYS A 194 3.90 -18.82 14.01
C LYS A 194 4.38 -17.38 14.11
N ASP A 195 4.80 -16.85 12.99
CA ASP A 195 5.06 -15.44 12.81
C ASP A 195 3.73 -14.66 12.79
N MET A 196 3.83 -13.36 13.00
CA MET A 196 2.72 -12.42 12.88
C MET A 196 3.01 -11.46 11.73
N PHE A 197 2.00 -10.75 11.28
CA PHE A 197 2.12 -9.76 10.21
C PHE A 197 1.60 -8.42 10.68
N ILE A 198 2.30 -7.35 10.29
CA ILE A 198 1.76 -5.99 10.25
C ILE A 198 1.01 -5.87 8.94
N PHE A 199 -0.17 -5.24 8.90
CA PHE A 199 -0.90 -5.01 7.66
C PHE A 199 -1.58 -3.64 7.66
N CYS A 200 -2.11 -3.18 6.53
CA CYS A 200 -2.94 -1.97 6.44
C CYS A 200 -4.43 -2.34 6.56
N HIS A 201 -5.21 -1.69 7.43
CA HIS A 201 -6.65 -1.95 7.52
C HIS A 201 -7.44 -1.52 6.28
N ILE A 202 -6.94 -0.53 5.54
CA ILE A 202 -7.65 0.04 4.39
C ILE A 202 -7.20 -0.58 3.06
N HIS A 203 -5.90 -0.79 2.88
CA HIS A 203 -5.34 -1.24 1.61
C HIS A 203 -4.89 -2.68 1.71
N GLU A 204 -5.46 -3.53 0.86
CA GLU A 204 -5.08 -4.92 0.77
C GLU A 204 -3.64 -5.09 0.27
N TRP A 205 -3.03 -6.26 0.47
CA TRP A 205 -1.68 -6.61 -0.02
C TRP A 205 -0.51 -5.81 0.57
N MET A 206 -0.78 -4.88 1.49
CA MET A 206 0.24 -4.22 2.29
C MET A 206 0.48 -5.02 3.58
N ALA A 207 1.61 -5.73 3.67
CA ALA A 207 2.00 -6.43 4.89
C ALA A 207 3.49 -6.30 5.22
N GLY A 208 3.86 -6.61 6.47
CA GLY A 208 5.24 -6.74 6.94
C GLY A 208 5.32 -7.92 7.90
N ARG A 209 6.46 -8.61 7.98
CA ARG A 209 6.61 -9.79 8.84
C ARG A 209 7.09 -9.38 10.23
N ILE A 210 6.54 -10.02 11.26
CA ILE A 210 7.01 -9.96 12.64
C ILE A 210 7.45 -11.36 13.07
N LYS A 211 8.67 -11.44 13.61
CA LYS A 211 9.16 -12.60 14.34
C LYS A 211 9.22 -12.32 15.83
N PHE A 212 8.75 -13.29 16.61
CA PHE A 212 8.85 -13.23 18.05
C PHE A 212 10.21 -13.70 18.54
N THR A 213 10.76 -13.00 19.53
CA THR A 213 12.00 -13.37 20.20
C THR A 213 11.78 -13.67 21.68
N LYS A 214 12.68 -14.48 22.25
CA LYS A 214 12.81 -14.71 23.68
C LYS A 214 14.28 -14.66 24.09
N ASN A 215 14.63 -13.70 24.94
CA ASN A 215 16.00 -13.34 25.29
C ASN A 215 16.87 -13.12 24.04
N GLY A 216 16.32 -12.42 23.03
CA GLY A 216 17.00 -12.16 21.76
C GLY A 216 17.14 -13.37 20.83
N THR A 217 16.63 -14.55 21.20
CA THR A 217 16.58 -15.72 20.32
C THR A 217 15.23 -15.79 19.61
N VAL A 218 15.22 -15.93 18.28
CA VAL A 218 13.99 -16.12 17.49
C VAL A 218 13.27 -17.39 17.92
N LEU A 219 11.94 -17.31 18.10
CA LEU A 219 11.11 -18.45 18.51
C LEU A 219 10.73 -19.36 17.35
N ASN A 220 10.52 -18.79 16.16
CA ASN A 220 10.17 -19.51 14.94
C ASN A 220 11.15 -19.18 13.81
N GLU A 221 12.08 -20.11 13.57
CA GLU A 221 13.17 -19.96 12.60
C GLU A 221 12.67 -20.01 11.15
N LEU A 222 11.51 -20.61 10.90
CA LEU A 222 10.91 -20.68 9.56
C LEU A 222 9.97 -19.50 9.33
N ASP A 223 9.91 -19.01 8.10
CA ASP A 223 8.94 -17.98 7.68
C ASP A 223 7.55 -18.59 7.50
N VAL A 224 6.89 -18.86 8.64
CA VAL A 224 5.60 -19.56 8.70
C VAL A 224 4.59 -18.74 9.52
N PRO A 225 3.41 -18.44 8.97
CA PRO A 225 2.97 -18.74 7.61
C PRO A 225 3.86 -18.11 6.54
N THR A 226 3.90 -18.74 5.37
CA THR A 226 4.42 -18.08 4.17
C THR A 226 3.57 -16.83 3.95
N LEU A 227 4.17 -15.77 3.41
CA LEU A 227 3.41 -14.56 3.11
C LEU A 227 2.32 -14.80 2.04
N GLY A 228 2.40 -15.90 1.27
CA GLY A 228 1.31 -16.33 0.38
C GLY A 228 1.25 -15.55 -0.94
N PHE A 229 1.84 -14.36 -0.96
CA PHE A 229 2.26 -13.64 -2.15
C PHE A 229 3.76 -13.46 -2.09
N GLU A 230 4.41 -13.37 -3.25
CA GLU A 230 5.78 -12.85 -3.26
C GLU A 230 5.65 -11.33 -3.06
N PHE A 231 6.01 -10.82 -1.87
CA PHE A 231 6.77 -9.58 -1.89
C PHE A 231 7.93 -9.91 -2.81
N ASP A 232 8.08 -9.12 -3.85
CA ASP A 232 8.88 -9.44 -5.03
C ASP A 232 10.41 -9.22 -4.67
N TYR A 233 10.81 -9.75 -3.51
CA TYR A 233 12.14 -9.76 -2.93
C TYR A 233 13.20 -10.42 -3.84
N ASN A 234 12.79 -11.30 -4.75
CA ASN A 234 13.68 -12.03 -5.67
C ASN A 234 13.27 -11.95 -7.15
N THR A 235 12.22 -11.20 -7.47
CA THR A 235 11.93 -10.76 -8.83
C THR A 235 12.42 -9.30 -8.95
N PRO A 236 12.74 -8.79 -10.15
CA PRO A 236 13.15 -7.40 -10.30
C PRO A 236 11.92 -6.49 -10.11
N LEU A 237 11.50 -6.30 -8.85
CA LEU A 237 10.30 -5.61 -8.34
C LEU A 237 9.80 -4.39 -9.10
N LEU A 238 10.76 -3.64 -9.58
CA LEU A 238 10.57 -2.44 -10.33
C LEU A 238 11.59 -2.50 -11.45
N SER A 239 11.13 -2.26 -12.67
CA SER A 239 12.06 -1.99 -13.75
C SER A 239 12.95 -0.81 -13.36
N ASP A 240 14.16 -0.71 -13.91
CA ASP A 240 15.01 0.45 -13.61
C ASP A 240 14.34 1.76 -14.04
N PHE A 241 13.48 1.70 -15.06
CA PHE A 241 12.60 2.79 -15.47
C PHE A 241 11.61 3.17 -14.36
N ASP A 242 10.94 2.19 -13.74
CA ASP A 242 10.01 2.46 -12.65
C ASP A 242 10.70 3.05 -11.42
N LYS A 243 11.91 2.57 -11.08
CA LYS A 243 12.71 3.14 -9.98
C LYS A 243 13.10 4.59 -10.25
N GLU A 244 13.45 4.90 -11.49
CA GLU A 244 13.83 6.24 -11.94
C GLU A 244 12.62 7.20 -11.93
N CYS A 245 11.46 6.73 -12.38
CA CYS A 245 10.22 7.51 -12.44
C CYS A 245 9.46 7.56 -11.11
N GLY A 246 9.72 6.66 -10.16
CA GLY A 246 8.93 6.50 -8.94
C GLY A 246 7.55 5.88 -9.18
N THR A 247 7.44 5.00 -10.18
CA THR A 247 6.18 4.40 -10.67
C THR A 247 6.14 2.91 -10.42
N PHE A 248 5.10 2.24 -10.89
CA PHE A 248 4.99 0.78 -10.90
C PHE A 248 4.38 0.30 -12.23
N GLY A 249 4.93 -0.78 -12.79
CA GLY A 249 4.36 -1.49 -13.94
C GLY A 249 4.55 -0.81 -15.30
N LEU A 250 5.48 0.13 -15.46
CA LEU A 250 5.63 0.90 -16.71
C LEU A 250 6.76 0.44 -17.61
N GLY A 251 7.61 -0.50 -17.16
CA GLY A 251 8.80 -0.95 -17.89
C GLY A 251 8.53 -1.31 -19.36
N ASP A 252 7.42 -1.98 -19.65
CA ASP A 252 7.06 -2.44 -21.00
C ASP A 252 6.33 -1.39 -21.85
N TYR A 253 6.01 -0.22 -21.29
CA TYR A 253 5.17 0.81 -21.94
C TYR A 253 5.98 2.02 -22.41
N GLN A 254 7.30 1.91 -22.42
CA GLN A 254 8.19 2.96 -22.91
C GLN A 254 7.98 3.20 -24.43
N ILE A 255 8.01 4.46 -24.83
CA ILE A 255 7.90 4.92 -26.22
C ILE A 255 9.11 5.81 -26.58
N PRO A 256 9.48 5.96 -27.87
CA PRO A 256 8.80 5.49 -29.08
C PRO A 256 8.91 3.98 -29.33
N GLY A 257 8.08 3.43 -30.23
CA GLY A 257 8.20 2.05 -30.70
C GLY A 257 7.32 1.01 -30.01
N HIS A 258 6.46 1.39 -29.06
CA HIS A 258 5.44 0.48 -28.52
C HIS A 258 4.31 0.26 -29.56
N PRO A 259 3.97 -0.99 -29.92
CA PRO A 259 3.09 -1.30 -31.06
C PRO A 259 1.65 -0.80 -30.93
N HIS A 260 1.22 -0.47 -29.71
CA HIS A 260 -0.15 -0.04 -29.37
C HIS A 260 -0.23 1.41 -28.89
N CYS A 261 0.88 2.17 -28.97
CA CYS A 261 0.92 3.57 -28.55
C CYS A 261 1.48 4.47 -29.65
N PRO A 262 1.06 5.75 -29.71
CA PRO A 262 1.78 6.75 -30.49
C PRO A 262 3.23 6.85 -30.01
N ASP A 263 4.10 7.39 -30.86
CA ASP A 263 5.52 7.56 -30.53
C ASP A 263 5.78 8.62 -29.43
N GLN A 264 4.79 9.46 -29.13
CA GLN A 264 4.84 10.47 -28.06
C GLN A 264 3.43 10.89 -27.60
N PHE A 265 3.30 11.22 -26.32
CA PHE A 265 2.16 11.96 -25.74
C PHE A 265 2.60 13.35 -25.24
N VAL A 266 3.84 13.48 -24.78
CA VAL A 266 4.45 14.73 -24.31
C VAL A 266 5.30 15.35 -25.41
N CYS A 267 4.84 16.49 -25.93
CA CYS A 267 5.57 17.26 -26.94
C CYS A 267 6.86 17.90 -26.38
N ASP A 268 7.77 18.26 -27.28
CA ASP A 268 8.96 19.08 -27.03
C ASP A 268 10.01 18.50 -26.06
N LYS A 269 9.79 17.31 -25.49
CA LYS A 269 10.74 16.66 -24.56
C LYS A 269 12.12 16.38 -25.16
N ASP A 270 12.21 16.28 -26.49
CA ASP A 270 13.46 16.04 -27.23
C ASP A 270 14.14 17.35 -27.68
N ASP A 271 13.57 18.52 -27.38
CA ASP A 271 14.20 19.81 -27.65
C ASP A 271 15.46 19.98 -26.78
N PRO A 272 16.66 20.20 -27.38
CA PRO A 272 17.91 20.38 -26.64
C PRO A 272 17.92 21.54 -25.62
N ALA A 273 16.97 22.46 -25.70
CA ALA A 273 16.81 23.57 -24.75
C ALA A 273 16.11 23.17 -23.45
N ILE A 274 15.46 22.00 -23.39
CA ILE A 274 14.71 21.54 -22.22
C ILE A 274 15.66 20.94 -21.17
N ASP A 275 15.38 21.21 -19.90
CA ASP A 275 16.13 20.62 -18.79
C ASP A 275 16.10 19.09 -18.87
N PRO A 276 17.24 18.38 -18.81
CA PRO A 276 17.28 16.93 -18.95
C PRO A 276 16.39 16.19 -17.94
N LYS A 277 16.23 16.74 -16.73
CA LYS A 277 15.37 16.12 -15.73
C LYS A 277 13.89 16.35 -16.05
N MET A 278 13.53 17.46 -16.70
CA MET A 278 12.17 17.69 -17.22
C MET A 278 11.86 16.78 -18.40
N ALA A 279 12.81 16.59 -19.33
CA ALA A 279 12.68 15.65 -20.45
C ALA A 279 12.49 14.19 -19.96
N GLN A 280 13.24 13.79 -18.93
CA GLN A 280 13.07 12.51 -18.25
C GLN A 280 11.67 12.38 -17.62
N PHE A 281 11.17 13.41 -16.93
CA PHE A 281 9.81 13.38 -16.40
C PHE A 281 8.76 13.26 -17.51
N GLY A 282 8.96 13.96 -18.63
CA GLY A 282 8.12 13.79 -19.83
C GLY A 282 8.11 12.36 -20.35
N SER A 283 9.26 11.68 -20.33
CA SER A 283 9.39 10.26 -20.72
C SER A 283 8.64 9.33 -19.76
N CYS A 284 8.61 9.64 -18.45
CA CYS A 284 7.78 8.92 -17.49
C CYS A 284 6.28 9.08 -17.80
N ILE A 285 5.83 10.31 -18.08
CA ILE A 285 4.42 10.60 -18.44
C ILE A 285 4.02 9.93 -19.75
N ASP A 286 4.94 9.83 -20.71
CA ASP A 286 4.71 9.10 -21.96
C ASP A 286 4.42 7.61 -21.72
N ALA A 287 5.22 6.94 -20.89
CA ALA A 287 5.01 5.54 -20.55
C ALA A 287 3.70 5.31 -19.78
N MET A 288 3.38 6.21 -18.86
CA MET A 288 2.10 6.24 -18.12
C MET A 288 0.90 6.33 -19.07
N ASN A 289 0.92 7.28 -20.01
CA ASN A 289 -0.15 7.44 -20.98
C ASN A 289 -0.23 6.26 -21.95
N CYS A 290 0.90 5.65 -22.30
CA CYS A 290 0.90 4.42 -23.09
C CYS A 290 0.26 3.26 -22.31
N HIS A 291 0.63 3.07 -21.05
CA HIS A 291 0.02 2.07 -20.16
C HIS A 291 -1.50 2.27 -20.05
N MET A 292 -1.95 3.51 -19.81
CA MET A 292 -3.37 3.84 -19.77
C MET A 292 -4.06 3.53 -21.10
N LEU A 293 -3.50 3.96 -22.23
CA LEU A 293 -4.08 3.73 -23.55
C LEU A 293 -4.27 2.24 -23.81
N VAL A 294 -3.23 1.43 -23.56
CA VAL A 294 -3.28 -0.02 -23.75
C VAL A 294 -4.30 -0.65 -22.80
N GLY A 295 -4.26 -0.32 -21.51
CA GLY A 295 -5.17 -0.88 -20.51
C GLY A 295 -6.63 -0.50 -20.74
N MET A 296 -6.91 0.74 -21.16
CA MET A 296 -8.27 1.19 -21.47
C MET A 296 -8.76 0.70 -22.84
N THR A 297 -7.90 0.08 -23.65
CA THR A 297 -8.32 -0.53 -24.93
C THR A 297 -8.90 -1.92 -24.65
N THR A 298 -10.17 -1.92 -24.28
CA THR A 298 -10.89 -3.12 -23.84
C THR A 298 -11.88 -3.62 -24.90
N GLY A 299 -12.17 -4.92 -24.86
CA GLY A 299 -13.28 -5.55 -25.54
C GLY A 299 -14.60 -5.39 -24.77
N ILE A 300 -15.61 -6.13 -25.23
CA ILE A 300 -16.95 -6.19 -24.62
C ILE A 300 -17.38 -7.65 -24.41
N LYS A 301 -16.44 -8.57 -24.22
CA LYS A 301 -16.68 -10.01 -24.07
C LYS A 301 -17.51 -10.31 -22.83
N ALA A 302 -17.35 -9.52 -21.77
CA ALA A 302 -18.17 -9.61 -20.57
C ALA A 302 -19.66 -9.29 -20.81
N GLN A 303 -20.00 -8.59 -21.90
CA GLN A 303 -21.37 -8.18 -22.26
C GLN A 303 -22.12 -7.47 -21.11
N ASP A 304 -21.41 -6.69 -20.31
CA ASP A 304 -21.95 -5.94 -19.18
C ASP A 304 -21.33 -4.55 -19.16
N GLU A 305 -22.16 -3.51 -19.13
CA GLU A 305 -21.70 -2.11 -19.17
C GLU A 305 -20.92 -1.73 -17.91
N ARG A 306 -21.18 -2.37 -16.77
CA ARG A 306 -20.47 -2.15 -15.51
C ARG A 306 -19.09 -2.80 -15.57
N ALA A 307 -19.00 -4.01 -16.12
CA ALA A 307 -17.72 -4.65 -16.39
C ALA A 307 -16.85 -3.79 -17.31
N LEU A 308 -17.42 -3.30 -18.41
CA LEU A 308 -16.72 -2.42 -19.35
C LEU A 308 -16.20 -1.14 -18.66
N PHE A 309 -17.04 -0.52 -17.81
CA PHE A 309 -16.61 0.63 -17.01
C PHE A 309 -15.43 0.27 -16.11
N VAL A 310 -15.52 -0.82 -15.36
CA VAL A 310 -14.48 -1.24 -14.41
C VAL A 310 -13.17 -1.60 -15.12
N HIS A 311 -13.23 -2.38 -16.22
CA HIS A 311 -12.05 -2.74 -17.01
C HIS A 311 -11.29 -1.52 -17.56
N GLN A 312 -11.99 -0.41 -17.84
CA GLN A 312 -11.35 0.83 -18.28
C GLN A 312 -10.95 1.73 -17.12
N MET A 313 -11.69 1.70 -16.01
CA MET A 313 -11.44 2.61 -14.89
C MET A 313 -10.26 2.17 -14.02
N ILE A 314 -9.97 0.87 -13.92
CA ILE A 314 -8.76 0.35 -13.26
C ILE A 314 -7.48 0.93 -13.89
N PRO A 315 -7.19 0.76 -15.19
CA PRO A 315 -5.98 1.32 -15.79
C PRO A 315 -5.99 2.86 -15.83
N HIS A 316 -7.17 3.49 -15.88
CA HIS A 316 -7.28 4.95 -15.71
C HIS A 316 -6.81 5.39 -14.32
N HIS A 317 -7.21 4.68 -13.27
CA HIS A 317 -6.80 4.98 -11.89
C HIS A 317 -5.32 4.68 -11.67
N GLN A 318 -4.81 3.55 -12.17
CA GLN A 318 -3.38 3.21 -12.11
C GLN A 318 -2.51 4.30 -12.75
N ASN A 319 -2.97 4.88 -13.86
CA ASN A 319 -2.30 6.01 -14.51
C ASN A 319 -2.23 7.26 -13.60
N ALA A 320 -3.35 7.63 -12.98
CA ALA A 320 -3.41 8.77 -12.07
C ALA A 320 -2.52 8.56 -10.83
N VAL A 321 -2.51 7.36 -10.26
CA VAL A 321 -1.62 6.96 -9.16
C VAL A 321 -0.15 7.10 -9.58
N ASN A 322 0.24 6.56 -10.74
CA ASN A 322 1.61 6.66 -11.24
C ASN A 322 2.04 8.12 -11.52
N MET A 323 1.17 8.94 -12.10
CA MET A 323 1.44 10.38 -12.29
C MET A 323 1.67 11.09 -10.95
N ALA A 324 0.84 10.79 -9.96
CA ALA A 324 0.93 11.41 -8.64
C ALA A 324 2.23 11.03 -7.93
N LYS A 325 2.58 9.73 -7.92
CA LYS A 325 3.83 9.22 -7.36
C LYS A 325 5.05 9.81 -8.05
N ALA A 326 5.03 9.88 -9.38
CA ALA A 326 6.15 10.42 -10.14
C ALA A 326 6.39 11.89 -9.80
N LEU A 327 5.35 12.71 -9.64
CA LEU A 327 5.52 14.11 -9.22
C LEU A 327 6.06 14.21 -7.79
N LEU A 328 5.51 13.43 -6.84
CA LEU A 328 6.03 13.36 -5.46
C LEU A 328 7.52 13.00 -5.43
N LYS A 329 7.96 12.07 -6.29
CA LYS A 329 9.36 11.62 -6.38
C LYS A 329 10.35 12.74 -6.78
N ARG A 330 9.87 13.80 -7.42
CA ARG A 330 10.73 14.88 -7.95
C ARG A 330 11.26 15.83 -6.88
N ASP A 331 10.68 15.80 -5.68
CA ASP A 331 11.05 16.68 -4.57
C ASP A 331 11.05 18.16 -5.01
N LYS A 332 10.01 18.53 -5.77
CA LYS A 332 9.83 19.90 -6.29
C LYS A 332 8.79 20.70 -5.53
N LEU A 333 7.89 20.03 -4.82
CA LEU A 333 6.88 20.67 -3.99
C LEU A 333 7.53 21.13 -2.68
N GLN A 334 7.37 22.40 -2.34
CA GLN A 334 7.85 22.96 -1.09
C GLN A 334 6.70 22.95 -0.07
N CYS A 335 6.58 21.86 0.67
CA CYS A 335 5.59 21.75 1.74
C CYS A 335 6.15 21.19 3.04
N GLU A 336 6.39 22.08 4.01
CA GLU A 336 6.84 21.67 5.35
C GLU A 336 5.70 21.05 6.17
N ASP A 337 4.47 21.53 5.99
CA ASP A 337 3.30 21.12 6.76
C ASP A 337 2.05 21.05 5.87
N LEU A 338 1.48 19.85 5.71
CA LEU A 338 0.26 19.63 4.92
C LEU A 338 -0.98 20.35 5.48
N THR A 339 -0.92 20.88 6.71
CA THR A 339 -1.99 21.71 7.25
C THR A 339 -2.02 23.13 6.66
N ASP A 340 -0.95 23.57 5.99
CA ASP A 340 -0.92 24.84 5.27
C ASP A 340 -1.69 24.75 3.95
N GLN A 341 -2.96 25.12 4.00
CA GLN A 341 -3.84 25.14 2.83
C GLN A 341 -3.77 26.45 2.02
N GLU A 342 -2.88 27.38 2.39
CA GLU A 342 -2.66 28.63 1.66
C GLU A 342 -1.47 28.53 0.69
N THR A 343 -0.52 27.62 0.97
CA THR A 343 0.61 27.33 0.07
C THR A 343 0.18 26.39 -1.06
N PRO A 344 0.28 26.80 -2.34
CA PRO A 344 -0.16 25.97 -3.47
C PRO A 344 0.55 24.62 -3.55
N ASP A 345 1.83 24.55 -3.20
CA ASP A 345 2.60 23.30 -3.20
C ASP A 345 2.09 22.33 -2.13
N CYS A 346 1.68 22.81 -0.95
CA CYS A 346 1.07 21.98 0.09
C CYS A 346 -0.31 21.47 -0.31
N VAL A 347 -1.12 22.33 -0.93
CA VAL A 347 -2.42 21.92 -1.48
C VAL A 347 -2.23 20.85 -2.54
N LEU A 348 -1.29 21.04 -3.46
CA LEU A 348 -0.99 20.06 -4.50
C LEU A 348 -0.44 18.76 -3.90
N GLU A 349 0.49 18.82 -2.96
CA GLU A 349 1.03 17.62 -2.32
C GLU A 349 -0.06 16.81 -1.61
N GLY A 350 -0.97 17.48 -0.89
CA GLY A 350 -2.16 16.85 -0.31
C GLY A 350 -3.00 16.12 -1.37
N ILE A 351 -3.31 16.79 -2.49
CA ILE A 351 -4.04 16.18 -3.61
C ILE A 351 -3.31 14.93 -4.13
N LEU A 352 -1.98 14.95 -4.24
CA LEU A 352 -1.21 13.80 -4.73
C LEU A 352 -1.30 12.62 -3.76
N TYR A 353 -1.16 12.83 -2.44
CA TYR A 353 -1.36 11.78 -1.45
C TYR A 353 -2.78 11.21 -1.48
N GLU A 354 -3.79 12.07 -1.65
CA GLU A 354 -5.18 11.63 -1.79
C GLU A 354 -5.41 10.82 -3.06
N ILE A 355 -4.84 11.22 -4.20
CA ILE A 355 -4.91 10.46 -5.46
C ILE A 355 -4.28 9.09 -5.28
N VAL A 356 -3.05 9.02 -4.75
CA VAL A 356 -2.33 7.76 -4.60
C VAL A 356 -3.12 6.79 -3.75
N ASN A 357 -3.60 7.23 -2.59
CA ASN A 357 -4.22 6.32 -1.64
C ASN A 357 -5.67 6.01 -1.99
N THR A 358 -6.49 7.02 -2.25
CA THR A 358 -7.92 6.81 -2.51
C THR A 358 -8.14 6.04 -3.81
N GLN A 359 -7.36 6.31 -4.87
CA GLN A 359 -7.54 5.59 -6.12
C GLN A 359 -7.02 4.15 -6.05
N ASN A 360 -6.00 3.87 -5.24
CA ASN A 360 -5.58 2.49 -4.96
C ASN A 360 -6.66 1.69 -4.22
N LEU A 361 -7.33 2.27 -3.22
CA LEU A 361 -8.50 1.65 -2.60
C LEU A 361 -9.63 1.39 -3.62
N GLN A 362 -9.89 2.37 -4.51
CA GLN A 362 -10.90 2.22 -5.56
C GLN A 362 -10.53 1.13 -6.58
N ILE A 363 -9.26 0.97 -6.92
CA ILE A 363 -8.76 -0.13 -7.76
C ILE A 363 -9.08 -1.49 -7.11
N GLN A 364 -8.77 -1.65 -5.81
CA GLN A 364 -9.08 -2.88 -5.08
C GLN A 364 -10.59 -3.18 -5.07
N ALA A 365 -11.41 -2.18 -4.72
CA ALA A 365 -12.87 -2.33 -4.74
C ALA A 365 -13.43 -2.66 -6.14
N MET A 366 -12.77 -2.21 -7.20
CA MET A 366 -13.11 -2.52 -8.59
C MET A 366 -12.74 -3.96 -8.95
N TYR A 367 -11.60 -4.48 -8.51
CA TYR A 367 -11.25 -5.89 -8.66
C TYR A 367 -12.21 -6.79 -7.88
N ASP A 368 -12.53 -6.44 -6.64
CA ASP A 368 -13.50 -7.17 -5.81
C ASP A 368 -14.88 -7.21 -6.47
N TYR A 369 -15.29 -6.11 -7.11
CA TYR A 369 -16.53 -6.06 -7.87
C TYR A 369 -16.54 -7.07 -9.02
N LEU A 370 -15.45 -7.17 -9.79
CA LEU A 370 -15.34 -8.14 -10.88
C LEU A 370 -15.40 -9.58 -10.35
N ASP A 371 -14.67 -9.88 -9.27
CA ASP A 371 -14.66 -11.22 -8.66
C ASP A 371 -16.03 -11.61 -8.10
N ALA A 372 -16.67 -10.73 -7.32
CA ALA A 372 -18.00 -10.95 -6.77
C ALA A 372 -19.06 -11.20 -7.86
N MET A 373 -18.91 -10.54 -9.00
CA MET A 373 -19.77 -10.71 -10.18
C MET A 373 -19.33 -11.87 -11.08
N ARG A 374 -18.22 -12.55 -10.77
CA ARG A 374 -17.58 -13.62 -11.55
C ARG A 374 -17.30 -13.19 -13.00
N MET A 375 -16.86 -11.96 -13.15
CA MET A 375 -16.47 -11.38 -14.42
C MET A 375 -14.96 -11.58 -14.63
N PRO A 376 -14.48 -11.62 -15.89
CA PRO A 376 -13.05 -11.61 -16.15
C PRO A 376 -12.40 -10.39 -15.48
N GLU A 377 -11.22 -10.56 -14.91
CA GLU A 377 -10.46 -9.46 -14.32
C GLU A 377 -10.03 -8.43 -15.37
N VAL A 378 -9.70 -8.90 -16.58
CA VAL A 378 -9.32 -8.07 -17.73
C VAL A 378 -10.11 -8.47 -18.97
N ASP A 379 -10.34 -7.52 -19.87
CA ASP A 379 -10.89 -7.79 -21.20
C ASP A 379 -10.13 -6.99 -22.27
N ASN A 380 -8.85 -7.27 -22.44
CA ASN A 380 -7.99 -6.53 -23.37
C ASN A 380 -8.38 -6.73 -24.84
N CYS A 381 -8.14 -5.70 -25.65
CA CYS A 381 -8.32 -5.68 -27.10
C CYS A 381 -7.10 -5.07 -27.79
N ASP A 382 -6.47 -5.81 -28.71
CA ASP A 382 -5.31 -5.31 -29.44
C ASP A 382 -5.74 -4.42 -30.61
N VAL A 383 -5.51 -3.11 -30.51
CA VAL A 383 -5.71 -2.16 -31.61
C VAL A 383 -4.35 -1.75 -32.18
N LYS A 384 -4.19 -1.88 -33.50
CA LYS A 384 -2.99 -1.41 -34.20
C LYS A 384 -3.15 0.07 -34.55
N LEU A 385 -2.14 0.87 -34.23
CA LEU A 385 -2.08 2.26 -34.66
C LEU A 385 -1.40 2.32 -36.04
N GLU A 386 -2.13 2.77 -37.05
CA GLU A 386 -1.54 3.10 -38.35
C GLU A 386 -1.07 4.56 -38.31
N THR A 387 0.24 4.78 -38.51
CA THR A 387 0.76 6.14 -38.74
C THR A 387 0.25 6.63 -40.09
N VAL A 388 -0.70 7.57 -40.09
CA VAL A 388 -1.10 8.26 -41.31
C VAL A 388 0.12 9.06 -41.78
N ALA A 389 0.78 8.60 -42.84
CA ALA A 389 1.82 9.38 -43.51
C ALA A 389 1.21 10.73 -43.93
N ASP A 390 1.89 11.83 -43.61
CA ASP A 390 1.46 13.19 -43.89
C ASP A 390 1.34 13.42 -45.41
N ASP A 391 0.16 13.14 -45.97
CA ASP A 391 -0.16 13.34 -47.38
C ASP A 391 -0.77 14.74 -47.63
N THR A 392 -0.39 15.72 -46.80
CA THR A 392 -0.93 17.09 -46.85
C THR A 392 0.04 18.12 -47.43
N GLN A 393 0.65 17.80 -48.58
CA GLN A 393 1.31 18.82 -49.42
C GLN A 393 0.69 19.04 -50.82
N GLN A 394 -0.48 18.49 -51.16
CA GLN A 394 -1.04 18.65 -52.51
C GLN A 394 -2.46 19.22 -52.66
N GLN A 395 -3.02 19.91 -51.66
CA GLN A 395 -4.30 20.64 -51.84
C GLN A 395 -4.29 22.11 -51.42
N ARG A 396 -3.14 22.78 -51.42
CA ARG A 396 -3.06 24.25 -51.20
C ARG A 396 -2.72 25.06 -52.45
N GLN A 397 -3.14 24.60 -53.64
CA GLN A 397 -3.04 25.39 -54.87
C GLN A 397 -4.28 25.23 -55.76
N GLN A 398 -5.36 25.93 -55.42
CA GLN A 398 -6.28 26.47 -56.42
C GLN A 398 -6.80 27.85 -55.97
N PRO A 399 -6.68 28.91 -56.79
CA PRO A 399 -7.24 30.21 -56.48
C PRO A 399 -8.74 30.21 -56.82
N ALA A 400 -9.60 30.16 -55.81
CA ALA A 400 -11.03 30.40 -56.01
C ALA A 400 -11.29 31.90 -56.15
N GLN A 401 -11.60 32.33 -57.37
CA GLN A 401 -12.12 33.65 -57.68
C GLN A 401 -13.52 33.84 -57.05
N GLY A 402 -13.62 34.92 -56.27
CA GLY A 402 -14.79 35.67 -55.79
C GLY A 402 -16.21 35.11 -55.92
N SER A 403 -16.91 35.06 -54.77
CA SER A 403 -18.23 35.69 -54.64
C SER A 403 -18.55 35.98 -53.16
N ASN A 404 -18.97 37.23 -52.91
CA ASN A 404 -19.32 37.81 -51.61
C ASN A 404 -20.36 37.02 -50.78
N ALA A 405 -20.09 36.81 -49.50
CA ALA A 405 -21.08 36.90 -48.42
C ALA A 405 -20.37 37.09 -47.06
N ARG A 406 -20.79 38.10 -46.29
CA ARG A 406 -20.27 38.48 -44.98
C ARG A 406 -20.82 37.58 -43.86
N GLY A 407 -20.03 37.35 -42.82
CA GLY A 407 -20.47 36.82 -41.51
C GLY A 407 -19.26 36.32 -40.70
N LEU A 408 -18.48 37.23 -40.09
CA LEU A 408 -18.53 37.58 -38.67
C LEU A 408 -18.08 36.42 -37.75
N GLY A 409 -16.81 36.46 -37.35
CA GLY A 409 -16.33 35.80 -36.14
C GLY A 409 -16.71 36.61 -34.90
N TYR A 410 -16.78 35.93 -33.75
CA TYR A 410 -16.92 36.61 -32.46
C TYR A 410 -16.07 35.93 -31.38
N TYR A 411 -15.10 36.71 -30.94
CA TYR A 411 -14.54 36.76 -29.58
C TYR A 411 -15.66 36.80 -28.53
N TYR A 412 -15.47 36.12 -27.40
CA TYR A 412 -16.29 36.31 -26.20
C TYR A 412 -15.73 37.48 -25.37
N ASP A 413 -16.57 38.49 -25.13
CA ASP A 413 -16.36 39.59 -24.19
C ASP A 413 -17.49 39.58 -23.15
N TYR A 414 -17.13 39.73 -21.88
CA TYR A 414 -18.04 39.73 -20.73
C TYR A 414 -18.45 41.17 -20.40
N GLY A 415 -19.77 41.44 -20.29
CA GLY A 415 -20.19 42.70 -19.65
C GLY A 415 -21.67 43.10 -19.77
N ASN A 416 -22.35 43.00 -18.63
CA ASN A 416 -23.39 43.91 -18.11
C ASN A 416 -24.68 44.20 -18.90
N THR A 417 -25.81 43.72 -18.36
CA THR A 417 -27.04 44.53 -18.28
C THR A 417 -27.66 44.40 -16.88
N VAL A 418 -27.93 45.55 -16.27
CA VAL A 418 -28.44 45.75 -14.91
C VAL A 418 -29.94 46.12 -14.97
N VAL A 419 -30.75 45.39 -14.19
CA VAL A 419 -31.94 45.78 -13.39
C VAL A 419 -33.28 46.12 -14.07
N VAL A 420 -34.33 45.37 -13.67
CA VAL A 420 -35.47 45.92 -12.89
C VAL A 420 -35.84 44.94 -11.76
N VAL A 421 -35.85 45.49 -10.55
CA VAL A 421 -36.17 44.92 -9.23
C VAL A 421 -37.67 44.73 -9.05
N LEU A 422 -38.11 43.67 -8.36
CA LEU A 422 -39.15 43.74 -7.32
C LEU A 422 -38.98 42.60 -6.29
N ALA A 423 -39.06 43.00 -5.02
CA ALA A 423 -38.90 42.28 -3.76
C ALA A 423 -39.77 41.00 -3.64
N ALA A 424 -39.43 39.97 -2.87
CA ALA A 424 -39.19 40.04 -1.42
C ALA A 424 -38.38 38.84 -0.88
N SER A 425 -37.49 39.19 0.06
CA SER A 425 -36.72 38.33 0.94
C SER A 425 -37.52 37.88 2.17
N MET A 426 -37.06 36.78 2.78
CA MET A 426 -37.35 36.24 4.12
C MET A 426 -38.59 35.35 4.30
N VAL A 427 -38.40 34.03 4.20
CA VAL A 427 -38.65 33.13 5.34
C VAL A 427 -37.53 32.09 5.38
N TRP A 428 -36.79 32.18 6.47
CA TRP A 428 -35.75 31.30 6.98
C TRP A 428 -36.39 30.02 7.54
N MET A 429 -35.63 28.92 7.53
CA MET A 429 -35.79 27.76 8.41
C MET A 429 -37.15 27.04 8.39
N LEU A 430 -37.12 25.82 7.83
CA LEU A 430 -37.76 24.59 8.32
C LEU A 430 -37.97 23.71 7.09
N LEU A 431 -37.17 22.65 6.95
CA LEU A 431 -37.54 21.34 6.38
C LEU A 431 -36.29 20.44 6.34
N GLN A 432 -35.71 20.21 7.52
CA GLN A 432 -35.25 18.88 7.89
C GLN A 432 -36.08 18.48 9.10
N ARG A 433 -36.94 17.48 8.88
CA ARG A 433 -37.49 16.61 9.92
C ARG A 433 -37.25 15.19 9.45
#